data_AF-A0A968IE76-F1
#
_entry.id   AF-A0A968IE76-F1
#
_cell.length_a   1.000
_cell.length_b   1.000
_cell.length_c   1.000
_cell.angle_alpha   90.00
_cell.angle_beta   90.00
_cell.angle_gamma   90.00
#
_symmetry.space_group_name_H-M   'P 1'
#
loop_
_entity.id
_entity.type
_entity.pdbx_description
1 polymer ?
#
loop_
_entity_poly.entity_id
_entity_poly.type
_entity_poly.pdbx_seq_one_letter_code
_entity_poly.pdbx_strand_id
1 'polypeptide(L)'
;MQDRPNKPKNNRLSLGAIAGIVVAALVIGGGASWLTYRTLTALQTPSAPTIPQGEGPEKPLSSEESVQIYWLGDRGQRLELLPASIAVQKSANKQEKVEIALKSLLSGQTTASESTAIPEGTKLLGVTTEKDGVRVNLSKEFTTGGGTASMTGRLGQIIYTATSVEPNSQVWIDVEGQPLELLGEGEGLIVDQPMTRQNFEENFELGD
;
A
#
# COMPACT_ATOMS: atom_id res chain seq x y z
N MET A 1 -34.68 45.34 31.87
CA MET A 1 -34.24 44.64 33.10
C MET A 1 -33.96 43.20 32.69
N GLN A 2 -32.69 42.88 32.46
CA GLN A 2 -31.82 42.11 33.38
C GLN A 2 -32.21 40.62 33.38
N ASP A 3 -31.36 39.61 33.16
CA ASP A 3 -29.90 39.53 33.12
C ASP A 3 -29.50 38.21 32.43
N ARG A 4 -28.39 38.21 31.68
CA ARG A 4 -27.53 37.02 31.52
C ARG A 4 -26.67 36.93 32.78
N PRO A 5 -26.42 35.74 33.34
CA PRO A 5 -24.99 35.39 33.46
C PRO A 5 -24.62 33.89 33.42
N ASN A 6 -23.38 33.71 33.00
CA ASN A 6 -22.34 32.76 33.45
C ASN A 6 -22.50 31.24 33.31
N LYS A 7 -21.72 30.72 32.36
CA LYS A 7 -21.07 29.40 32.39
C LYS A 7 -19.76 29.48 33.18
N PRO A 8 -19.57 28.71 34.26
CA PRO A 8 -18.24 28.48 34.82
C PRO A 8 -17.57 27.25 34.19
N LYS A 9 -16.29 27.42 33.84
CA LYS A 9 -15.29 26.34 33.66
C LYS A 9 -14.75 26.00 35.06
N ASN A 10 -14.37 24.73 35.32
CA ASN A 10 -13.10 24.32 35.94
C ASN A 10 -13.10 22.85 36.40
N ASN A 11 -11.96 22.19 36.11
CA ASN A 11 -11.60 20.78 36.34
C ASN A 11 -11.62 20.34 37.80
N ARG A 12 -11.91 19.06 38.05
CA ARG A 12 -11.41 18.31 39.23
C ARG A 12 -11.14 16.85 38.85
N LEU A 13 -9.87 16.44 39.01
CA LEU A 13 -9.41 15.06 39.07
C LEU A 13 -9.90 14.40 40.37
N SER A 14 -10.20 13.11 40.33
CA SER A 14 -10.28 12.26 41.53
C SER A 14 -9.71 10.87 41.27
N LEU A 15 -8.69 10.56 42.07
CA LEU A 15 -7.96 9.31 42.28
C LEU A 15 -8.85 8.12 42.66
N GLY A 16 -8.38 6.91 42.35
CA GLY A 16 -8.77 5.66 43.02
C GLY A 16 -7.64 4.62 43.02
N ALA A 17 -7.03 4.41 44.21
CA ALA A 17 -6.27 3.26 44.80
C ALA A 17 -5.53 2.26 43.87
N ILE A 18 -4.21 2.01 43.94
CA ILE A 18 -3.31 1.43 44.99
C ILE A 18 -3.73 0.07 45.57
N ALA A 19 -3.01 -1.00 45.17
CA ALA A 19 -2.60 -2.19 45.94
C ALA A 19 -1.48 -2.87 45.12
N GLY A 20 -0.37 -3.42 45.61
CA GLY A 20 0.17 -3.76 46.92
C GLY A 20 1.28 -4.83 46.69
N ILE A 21 2.42 -4.70 47.37
CA ILE A 21 3.76 -5.32 47.15
C ILE A 21 3.78 -6.76 47.77
N VAL A 22 4.59 -7.79 47.39
CA VAL A 22 5.95 -8.13 47.90
C VAL A 22 6.44 -9.52 47.42
N VAL A 23 7.61 -9.50 46.74
CA VAL A 23 8.91 -10.26 46.86
C VAL A 23 8.96 -11.70 47.40
N ALA A 24 9.75 -12.56 46.69
CA ALA A 24 10.80 -13.40 47.30
C ALA A 24 11.85 -13.86 46.26
N ALA A 25 13.13 -13.60 46.52
CA ALA A 25 14.30 -14.06 45.77
C ALA A 25 15.01 -15.20 46.51
N LEU A 26 15.60 -16.17 45.81
CA LEU A 26 16.66 -17.03 46.35
C LEU A 26 17.74 -17.32 45.30
N VAL A 27 18.98 -17.09 45.74
CA VAL A 27 20.27 -17.17 45.05
C VAL A 27 20.93 -18.51 45.39
N ILE A 28 21.49 -19.20 44.39
CA ILE A 28 22.53 -20.26 44.49
C ILE A 28 23.30 -20.19 43.14
N GLY A 29 24.61 -20.06 42.98
CA GLY A 29 25.79 -19.97 43.85
C GLY A 29 27.06 -20.21 43.00
N GLY A 30 28.19 -19.58 43.38
CA GLY A 30 29.58 -19.91 42.96
C GLY A 30 30.17 -19.04 41.82
N GLY A 31 31.34 -18.38 41.90
CA GLY A 31 32.42 -18.34 42.89
C GLY A 31 33.78 -18.37 42.17
N ALA A 32 34.57 -17.29 42.22
CA ALA A 32 36.05 -17.28 42.23
C ALA A 32 36.60 -15.84 42.14
N SER A 33 37.14 -15.35 43.26
CA SER A 33 37.95 -14.15 43.36
C SER A 33 39.33 -14.38 42.74
N TRP A 34 39.88 -13.40 42.00
CA TRP A 34 41.32 -13.32 41.73
C TRP A 34 41.86 -11.91 41.95
N LEU A 35 43.11 -11.89 42.40
CA LEU A 35 43.81 -10.86 43.15
C LEU A 35 44.12 -9.54 42.41
N THR A 36 44.36 -8.55 43.26
CA THR A 36 45.08 -7.28 43.10
C THR A 36 46.44 -7.37 42.38
N TYR A 37 46.81 -6.37 41.57
CA TYR A 37 47.94 -5.47 41.87
C TYR A 37 47.95 -4.21 40.99
N ARG A 38 48.50 -3.15 41.59
CA ARG A 38 48.75 -1.77 41.14
C ARG A 38 49.45 -1.72 39.77
N THR A 39 49.37 -0.65 38.97
CA THR A 39 49.69 0.76 39.24
C THR A 39 49.29 1.60 38.01
N LEU A 40 48.72 2.78 38.26
CA LEU A 40 48.96 4.08 37.58
C LEU A 40 48.83 4.20 36.04
N THR A 41 48.54 5.44 35.62
CA THR A 41 48.70 5.97 34.24
C THR A 41 47.54 5.59 33.31
N ALA A 42 46.53 6.45 33.21
CA ALA A 42 46.47 7.54 32.22
C ALA A 42 46.33 7.04 30.77
N LEU A 43 45.14 7.31 30.22
CA LEU A 43 44.79 7.52 28.81
C LEU A 43 45.18 6.42 27.78
N GLN A 44 44.16 6.02 27.00
CA GLN A 44 44.18 5.45 25.63
C GLN A 44 43.75 3.96 25.49
N THR A 45 42.70 3.78 24.68
CA THR A 45 42.15 2.55 24.06
C THR A 45 43.16 1.87 23.12
N PRO A 46 43.11 0.53 22.86
CA PRO A 46 42.41 0.02 21.66
C PRO A 46 41.90 -1.46 21.64
N SER A 47 40.84 -1.67 20.83
CA SER A 47 40.33 -2.82 20.05
C SER A 47 40.60 -4.33 20.32
N ALA A 48 39.48 -5.09 20.20
CA ALA A 48 39.24 -6.41 19.56
C ALA A 48 39.45 -7.72 20.38
N PRO A 49 38.81 -8.88 20.02
CA PRO A 49 37.56 -9.15 19.26
C PRO A 49 36.58 -10.12 20.02
N THR A 50 35.32 -10.25 19.60
CA THR A 50 34.43 -11.38 19.99
C THR A 50 33.43 -11.72 18.88
N ILE A 51 33.32 -13.00 18.52
CA ILE A 51 32.36 -13.64 17.60
C ILE A 51 31.89 -14.94 18.31
N PRO A 52 30.66 -15.46 18.13
CA PRO A 52 29.36 -14.83 17.92
C PRO A 52 28.31 -15.28 18.96
N GLN A 53 27.30 -14.43 19.22
CA GLN A 53 26.15 -14.72 20.06
C GLN A 53 25.01 -15.26 19.19
N GLY A 54 24.61 -16.52 19.39
CA GLY A 54 23.50 -17.19 18.69
C GLY A 54 22.15 -17.00 19.41
N GLU A 55 21.11 -16.84 18.58
CA GLU A 55 19.67 -16.94 18.85
C GLU A 55 19.02 -15.93 19.81
N GLY A 56 18.83 -14.70 19.32
CA GLY A 56 17.58 -13.97 19.55
C GLY A 56 16.54 -14.40 18.50
N PRO A 57 15.22 -14.17 18.71
CA PRO A 57 14.20 -14.56 17.73
C PRO A 57 14.49 -13.86 16.40
N GLU A 58 14.90 -14.65 15.40
CA GLU A 58 15.01 -14.21 14.03
C GLU A 58 13.63 -13.72 13.58
N LYS A 59 13.48 -12.41 13.48
CA LYS A 59 12.46 -11.78 12.64
C LYS A 59 12.62 -12.43 11.25
N PRO A 60 11.60 -13.12 10.70
CA PRO A 60 11.76 -13.84 9.45
C PRO A 60 12.27 -12.88 8.38
N LEU A 61 13.33 -13.30 7.69
CA LEU A 61 13.91 -12.64 6.53
C LEU A 61 12.78 -12.28 5.57
N SER A 62 12.54 -10.96 5.42
CA SER A 62 11.47 -10.37 4.62
C SER A 62 11.41 -10.97 3.20
N SER A 63 10.49 -11.92 3.01
CA SER A 63 10.19 -12.60 1.74
C SER A 63 9.30 -11.77 0.83
N GLU A 64 8.89 -10.59 1.28
CA GLU A 64 7.94 -9.71 0.61
C GLU A 64 8.66 -8.54 -0.09
N GLU A 65 8.09 -8.10 -1.20
CA GLU A 65 8.45 -6.92 -1.99
C GLU A 65 7.21 -6.06 -2.19
N SER A 66 7.40 -4.75 -2.41
CA SER A 66 6.29 -3.82 -2.67
C SER A 66 5.97 -3.70 -4.16
N VAL A 67 4.69 -3.81 -4.52
CA VAL A 67 4.15 -3.46 -5.86
C VAL A 67 3.11 -2.36 -5.70
N GLN A 68 2.95 -1.52 -6.73
CA GLN A 68 2.03 -0.38 -6.68
C GLN A 68 0.65 -0.73 -7.23
N ILE A 69 -0.39 -0.26 -6.56
CA ILE A 69 -1.76 -0.10 -7.09
C ILE A 69 -2.08 1.39 -7.18
N TYR A 70 -3.05 1.77 -8.00
CA TYR A 70 -3.39 3.18 -8.22
C TYR A 70 -4.86 3.45 -7.92
N TRP A 71 -5.11 4.29 -6.91
CA TRP A 71 -6.42 4.80 -6.52
C TRP A 71 -6.70 6.15 -7.16
N LEU A 72 -7.95 6.62 -7.07
CA LEU A 72 -8.30 7.99 -7.40
C LEU A 72 -8.30 8.86 -6.14
N GLY A 73 -7.52 9.93 -6.17
CA GLY A 73 -7.58 11.02 -5.21
C GLY A 73 -8.33 12.21 -5.77
N ASP A 74 -9.06 12.91 -4.89
CA ASP A 74 -9.65 14.20 -5.19
C ASP A 74 -8.73 15.31 -4.66
N ARG A 75 -8.24 16.18 -5.56
CA ARG A 75 -7.49 17.41 -5.22
C ARG A 75 -8.32 18.67 -5.50
N GLY A 76 -9.62 18.61 -5.24
CA GLY A 76 -10.57 19.71 -5.29
C GLY A 76 -11.16 19.91 -6.69
N GLN A 77 -10.32 20.29 -7.65
CA GLN A 77 -10.77 20.55 -9.04
C GLN A 77 -10.25 19.52 -10.05
N ARG A 78 -9.53 18.49 -9.59
CA ARG A 78 -8.94 17.49 -10.47
C ARG A 78 -8.82 16.15 -9.79
N LEU A 79 -9.06 15.10 -10.55
CA LEU A 79 -8.78 13.73 -10.14
C LEU A 79 -7.30 13.44 -10.37
N GLU A 80 -6.73 12.55 -9.56
CA GLU A 80 -5.35 12.12 -9.70
C GLU A 80 -5.20 10.65 -9.37
N LEU A 81 -4.30 9.97 -10.09
CA LEU A 81 -3.92 8.61 -9.79
C LEU A 81 -2.91 8.60 -8.64
N LEU A 82 -3.35 8.16 -7.46
CA LEU A 82 -2.53 8.07 -6.26
C LEU A 82 -1.94 6.65 -6.12
N PRO A 83 -0.61 6.50 -6.09
CA PRO A 83 0.01 5.20 -5.90
C PRO A 83 -0.08 4.74 -4.44
N ALA A 84 -0.42 3.47 -4.23
CA ALA A 84 -0.41 2.78 -2.95
C ALA A 84 0.44 1.50 -3.05
N SER A 85 1.26 1.22 -2.04
CA SER A 85 2.11 0.02 -2.01
C SER A 85 1.40 -1.16 -1.36
N ILE A 86 1.45 -2.31 -2.03
CA ILE A 86 1.00 -3.60 -1.50
C ILE A 86 2.18 -4.57 -1.39
N ALA A 87 2.15 -5.46 -0.40
CA ALA A 87 3.14 -6.51 -0.25
C ALA A 87 2.82 -7.70 -1.15
N VAL A 88 3.81 -8.19 -1.89
CA VAL A 88 3.76 -9.40 -2.71
C VAL A 88 4.98 -10.27 -2.40
N GLN A 89 4.87 -11.58 -2.58
CA GLN A 89 6.01 -12.47 -2.36
C GLN A 89 7.09 -12.23 -3.43
N LYS A 90 8.36 -12.15 -3.02
CA LYS A 90 9.51 -11.99 -3.93
C LYS A 90 9.64 -13.13 -4.94
N SER A 91 9.19 -14.33 -4.55
CA SER A 91 9.18 -15.50 -5.43
C SER A 91 8.11 -15.43 -6.52
N ALA A 92 7.14 -14.51 -6.41
CA ALA A 92 6.09 -14.36 -7.40
C ALA A 92 6.68 -13.85 -8.72
N ASN A 93 6.26 -14.45 -9.83
CA ASN A 93 6.67 -13.99 -11.15
C ASN A 93 5.94 -12.70 -11.54
N LYS A 94 6.34 -12.09 -12.66
CA LYS A 94 5.77 -10.81 -13.12
C LYS A 94 4.25 -10.86 -13.31
N GLN A 95 3.72 -11.93 -13.90
CA GLN A 95 2.27 -12.08 -14.12
C GLN A 95 1.53 -12.18 -12.78
N GLU A 96 2.02 -13.00 -11.86
CA GLU A 96 1.43 -13.16 -10.52
C GLU A 96 1.42 -11.83 -9.75
N LYS A 97 2.50 -11.05 -9.83
CA LYS A 97 2.58 -9.72 -9.21
C LYS A 97 1.53 -8.76 -9.75
N VAL A 98 1.36 -8.71 -11.08
CA VAL A 98 0.34 -7.88 -11.73
C VAL A 98 -1.07 -8.35 -11.38
N GLU A 99 -1.31 -9.66 -11.37
CA GLU A 99 -2.59 -10.24 -11.00
C GLU A 99 -2.97 -9.91 -9.55
N ILE A 100 -2.02 -10.02 -8.60
CA ILE A 100 -2.23 -9.63 -7.20
C ILE A 100 -2.53 -8.14 -7.08
N ALA A 101 -1.80 -7.28 -7.80
CA ALA A 101 -2.03 -5.84 -7.82
C ALA A 101 -3.44 -5.48 -8.32
N LEU A 102 -3.86 -6.05 -9.45
CA LEU A 102 -5.19 -5.83 -10.00
C LEU A 102 -6.30 -6.39 -9.10
N LYS A 103 -6.13 -7.59 -8.52
CA LYS A 103 -7.09 -8.12 -7.53
C LYS A 103 -7.22 -7.23 -6.31
N SER A 104 -6.11 -6.68 -5.82
CA SER A 104 -6.11 -5.75 -4.69
C SER A 104 -6.88 -4.48 -5.03
N LEU A 105 -6.60 -3.87 -6.19
CA LEU A 105 -7.32 -2.71 -6.71
C LEU A 105 -8.84 -2.97 -6.82
N LEU A 106 -9.22 -4.09 -7.43
CA LEU A 106 -10.63 -4.47 -7.64
C LEU A 106 -11.38 -4.81 -6.36
N SER A 107 -10.67 -5.08 -5.25
CA SER A 107 -11.32 -5.27 -3.95
C SER A 107 -11.95 -3.97 -3.41
N GLY A 108 -11.58 -2.81 -3.97
CA GLY A 108 -12.18 -1.52 -3.62
C GLY A 108 -11.88 -1.03 -2.20
N GLN A 109 -10.92 -1.65 -1.49
CA GLN A 109 -10.54 -1.24 -0.14
C GLN A 109 -9.68 0.02 -0.19
N THR A 110 -10.31 1.18 -0.05
CA THR A 110 -9.64 2.49 -0.05
C THR A 110 -9.51 3.09 1.35
N THR A 111 -8.59 4.04 1.52
CA THR A 111 -8.55 4.90 2.71
C THR A 111 -9.48 6.10 2.56
N ALA A 112 -9.65 6.91 3.61
CA ALA A 112 -10.58 8.06 3.61
C ALA A 112 -10.27 9.13 2.55
N SER A 113 -9.03 9.19 2.05
CA SER A 113 -8.59 10.15 1.02
C SER A 113 -8.54 9.55 -0.40
N GLU A 114 -8.92 8.29 -0.56
CA GLU A 114 -8.81 7.53 -1.79
C GLU A 114 -10.16 6.96 -2.19
N SER A 115 -10.37 6.82 -3.49
CA SER A 115 -11.59 6.32 -4.09
C SER A 115 -11.28 5.44 -5.30
N THR A 116 -12.31 4.81 -5.85
CA THR A 116 -12.23 4.06 -7.11
C THR A 116 -13.39 4.43 -8.01
N ALA A 117 -13.13 4.55 -9.31
CA ALA A 117 -14.17 4.70 -10.33
C ALA A 117 -14.55 3.36 -10.97
N ILE A 118 -13.91 2.26 -10.55
CA ILE A 118 -14.21 0.91 -11.00
C ILE A 118 -15.55 0.46 -10.36
N PRO A 119 -16.54 0.01 -11.15
CA PRO A 119 -17.84 -0.40 -10.62
C PRO A 119 -17.70 -1.60 -9.69
N GLU A 120 -18.49 -1.56 -8.61
CA GLU A 120 -18.59 -2.68 -7.68
C GLU A 120 -18.98 -3.96 -8.42
N GLY A 121 -18.37 -5.08 -8.04
CA GLY A 121 -18.62 -6.37 -8.66
C GLY A 121 -17.79 -6.66 -9.92
N THR A 122 -16.97 -5.71 -10.38
CA THR A 122 -15.97 -5.96 -11.44
C THR A 122 -15.00 -7.07 -11.01
N LYS A 123 -14.82 -8.09 -11.86
CA LYS A 123 -13.94 -9.23 -11.62
C LYS A 123 -12.77 -9.21 -12.57
N LEU A 124 -11.61 -9.68 -12.09
CA LEU A 124 -10.49 -10.06 -12.93
C LEU A 124 -10.72 -11.48 -13.45
N LEU A 125 -10.95 -11.61 -14.75
CA LEU A 125 -11.15 -12.89 -15.42
C LEU A 125 -9.82 -13.54 -15.82
N GLY A 126 -8.80 -12.72 -16.10
CA GLY A 126 -7.46 -13.22 -16.39
C GLY A 126 -6.42 -12.10 -16.57
N VAL A 127 -5.16 -12.46 -16.37
CA VAL A 127 -4.00 -11.63 -16.71
C VAL A 127 -3.00 -12.50 -17.46
N THR A 128 -2.42 -11.96 -18.51
CA THR A 128 -1.27 -12.58 -19.18
C THR A 128 -0.21 -11.54 -19.39
N THR A 129 1.03 -11.87 -19.03
CA THR A 129 2.18 -11.00 -19.28
C THR A 129 3.09 -11.66 -20.29
N GLU A 130 3.26 -11.02 -21.43
CA GLU A 130 4.09 -11.48 -22.54
C GLU A 130 5.21 -10.48 -22.82
N LYS A 131 5.93 -10.68 -23.94
CA LYS A 131 7.02 -9.79 -24.35
C LYS A 131 6.52 -8.44 -24.89
N ASP A 132 5.33 -8.42 -25.48
CA ASP A 132 4.69 -7.23 -26.04
C ASP A 132 3.99 -6.39 -24.96
N GLY A 133 3.50 -7.01 -23.89
CA GLY A 133 3.00 -6.29 -22.72
C GLY A 133 2.09 -7.13 -21.83
N VAL A 134 1.05 -6.50 -21.28
CA VAL A 134 0.10 -7.09 -20.34
C VAL A 134 -1.28 -7.11 -20.96
N ARG A 135 -1.95 -8.27 -20.92
CA ARG A 135 -3.36 -8.43 -21.30
C ARG A 135 -4.19 -8.62 -20.04
N VAL A 136 -5.21 -7.81 -19.84
CA VAL A 136 -6.09 -7.81 -18.67
C VAL A 136 -7.51 -8.09 -19.15
N ASN A 137 -8.08 -9.22 -18.74
CA ASN A 137 -9.48 -9.55 -19.04
C ASN A 137 -10.35 -9.30 -17.81
N LEU A 138 -11.37 -8.45 -17.97
CA LEU A 138 -12.28 -8.01 -16.91
C LEU A 138 -13.71 -8.48 -17.20
N SER A 139 -14.54 -8.53 -16.16
CA SER A 139 -15.96 -8.81 -16.35
C SER A 139 -16.74 -7.61 -16.87
N LYS A 140 -17.93 -7.86 -17.41
CA LYS A 140 -18.79 -6.85 -18.04
C LYS A 140 -19.09 -5.63 -17.15
N GLU A 141 -19.15 -5.80 -15.83
CA GLU A 141 -19.41 -4.71 -14.89
C GLU A 141 -18.44 -3.54 -15.08
N PHE A 142 -17.20 -3.80 -15.53
CA PHE A 142 -16.21 -2.77 -15.81
C PHE A 142 -16.69 -1.70 -16.79
N THR A 143 -17.64 -1.99 -17.68
CA THR A 143 -18.11 -1.03 -18.70
C THR A 143 -19.29 -0.18 -18.23
N THR A 144 -19.74 -0.33 -16.99
CA THR A 144 -21.01 0.28 -16.54
C THR A 144 -20.80 1.61 -15.81
N GLY A 145 -21.73 2.55 -16.02
CA GLY A 145 -21.89 3.77 -15.21
C GLY A 145 -20.74 4.80 -15.26
N GLY A 146 -21.02 5.96 -14.69
CA GLY A 146 -20.10 7.10 -14.61
C GLY A 146 -20.17 8.04 -15.82
N GLY A 147 -19.72 9.27 -15.62
CA GLY A 147 -19.46 10.21 -16.72
C GLY A 147 -18.03 10.06 -17.24
N THR A 148 -17.66 10.87 -18.24
CA THR A 148 -16.33 10.84 -18.88
C THR A 148 -15.18 10.86 -17.88
N ALA A 149 -15.21 11.74 -16.87
CA ALA A 149 -14.18 11.80 -15.84
C ALA A 149 -14.03 10.49 -15.04
N SER A 150 -15.15 9.83 -14.69
CA SER A 150 -15.12 8.53 -14.00
C SER A 150 -14.59 7.43 -14.91
N MET A 151 -14.96 7.42 -16.19
CA MET A 151 -14.47 6.44 -17.17
C MET A 151 -12.97 6.60 -17.41
N THR A 152 -12.49 7.84 -17.54
CA THR A 152 -11.07 8.16 -17.65
C THR A 152 -10.30 7.72 -16.40
N GLY A 153 -10.79 8.06 -15.21
CA GLY A 153 -10.18 7.64 -13.95
C GLY A 153 -10.08 6.11 -13.84
N ARG A 154 -11.17 5.41 -14.16
CA ARG A 154 -11.25 3.95 -14.17
C ARG A 154 -10.23 3.32 -15.10
N LEU A 155 -10.11 3.85 -16.33
CA LEU A 155 -9.14 3.39 -17.32
C LEU A 155 -7.70 3.58 -16.81
N GLY A 156 -7.41 4.76 -16.24
CA GLY A 156 -6.11 5.08 -15.65
C GLY A 156 -5.72 4.15 -14.50
N GLN A 157 -6.67 3.84 -13.60
CA GLN A 157 -6.42 2.91 -12.48
C GLN A 157 -5.96 1.52 -12.98
N ILE A 158 -6.58 0.99 -14.03
CA ILE A 158 -6.18 -0.29 -14.64
C ILE A 158 -4.81 -0.19 -15.31
N ILE A 159 -4.59 0.82 -16.17
CA ILE A 159 -3.33 0.96 -16.93
C ILE A 159 -2.13 1.09 -15.99
N TYR A 160 -2.21 1.97 -14.99
CA TYR A 160 -1.08 2.21 -14.10
C TYR A 160 -0.81 1.03 -13.17
N THR A 161 -1.86 0.35 -12.71
CA THR A 161 -1.71 -0.85 -11.87
C THR A 161 -1.16 -2.03 -12.67
N ALA A 162 -1.64 -2.26 -13.90
CA ALA A 162 -1.15 -3.31 -14.79
C ALA A 162 0.33 -3.13 -15.17
N THR A 163 0.77 -1.88 -15.28
CA THR A 163 2.16 -1.51 -15.61
C THR A 163 3.01 -1.21 -14.38
N SER A 164 2.55 -1.50 -13.16
CA SER A 164 3.28 -1.19 -11.92
C SER A 164 4.63 -1.90 -11.80
N VAL A 165 4.76 -3.09 -12.39
CA VAL A 165 6.01 -3.87 -12.41
C VAL A 165 6.94 -3.44 -13.55
N GLU A 166 6.38 -3.08 -14.71
CA GLU A 166 7.13 -2.58 -15.87
C GLU A 166 6.40 -1.37 -16.51
N PRO A 167 6.76 -0.14 -16.11
CA PRO A 167 6.01 1.08 -16.47
C PRO A 167 5.85 1.39 -17.95
N ASN A 168 6.73 0.83 -18.80
CA ASN A 168 6.73 1.05 -20.24
C ASN A 168 5.99 -0.05 -21.03
N SER A 169 5.37 -1.02 -20.34
CA SER A 169 4.63 -2.10 -21.00
C SER A 169 3.37 -1.55 -21.70
N GLN A 170 3.03 -2.17 -22.82
CA GLN A 170 1.72 -2.01 -23.44
C GLN A 170 0.66 -2.75 -22.62
N VAL A 171 -0.57 -2.24 -22.63
CA VAL A 171 -1.72 -2.85 -21.95
C VAL A 171 -2.84 -3.07 -22.94
N TRP A 172 -3.29 -4.32 -23.04
CA TRP A 172 -4.58 -4.65 -23.65
C TRP A 172 -5.60 -4.91 -22.55
N ILE A 173 -6.79 -4.35 -22.71
CA ILE A 173 -7.93 -4.54 -21.84
C ILE A 173 -9.01 -5.23 -22.65
N ASP A 174 -9.39 -6.42 -22.19
CA ASP A 174 -10.51 -7.17 -22.71
C ASP A 174 -11.64 -7.14 -21.68
N VAL A 175 -12.88 -7.20 -22.17
CA VAL A 175 -14.08 -7.41 -21.35
C VAL A 175 -14.79 -8.65 -21.85
N GLU A 176 -14.99 -9.63 -20.97
CA GLU A 176 -15.55 -10.94 -21.33
C GLU A 176 -14.79 -11.61 -22.50
N GLY A 177 -13.46 -11.43 -22.53
CA GLY A 177 -12.58 -11.97 -23.56
C GLY A 177 -12.68 -11.29 -24.93
N GLN A 178 -13.32 -10.12 -25.04
CA GLN A 178 -13.34 -9.29 -26.25
C GLN A 178 -12.58 -7.98 -26.03
N PRO A 179 -11.83 -7.46 -27.01
CA PRO A 179 -11.15 -6.18 -26.88
C PRO A 179 -12.10 -5.05 -26.49
N LEU A 180 -11.73 -4.28 -25.47
CA LEU A 180 -12.44 -3.07 -25.07
C LEU A 180 -12.18 -1.93 -26.08
N GLU A 181 -13.09 -1.72 -27.02
CA GLU A 181 -13.00 -0.59 -27.98
C GLU A 181 -13.70 0.67 -27.45
N LEU A 182 -14.76 0.49 -26.67
CA LEU A 182 -15.56 1.58 -26.09
C LEU A 182 -15.86 1.27 -24.62
N LEU A 183 -15.45 2.16 -23.72
CA LEU A 183 -15.76 2.08 -22.30
C LEU A 183 -16.98 2.93 -21.98
N GLY A 184 -18.03 2.32 -21.43
CA GLY A 184 -19.30 2.98 -21.15
C GLY A 184 -20.43 2.47 -22.04
N GLU A 185 -21.64 2.99 -21.82
CA GLU A 185 -22.82 2.72 -22.65
C GLU A 185 -23.21 4.01 -23.39
N GLY A 186 -23.43 3.93 -24.71
CA GLY A 186 -23.81 5.11 -25.51
C GLY A 186 -22.61 6.02 -25.81
N GLU A 187 -22.57 7.22 -25.22
CA GLU A 187 -21.48 8.20 -25.35
C GLU A 187 -20.26 7.79 -24.48
N GLY A 188 -19.72 6.62 -24.78
CA GLY A 188 -18.57 6.05 -24.08
C GLY A 188 -17.23 6.69 -24.47
N LEU A 189 -16.19 6.29 -23.76
CA LEU A 189 -14.81 6.64 -24.01
C LEU A 189 -14.19 5.65 -25.01
N ILE A 190 -13.72 6.13 -26.15
CA ILE A 190 -13.01 5.29 -27.12
C ILE A 190 -11.65 4.89 -26.52
N VAL A 191 -11.29 3.61 -26.63
CA VAL A 191 -10.05 3.07 -26.08
C VAL A 191 -9.21 2.50 -27.23
N ASP A 192 -8.23 3.27 -27.69
CA ASP A 192 -7.34 2.90 -28.78
C ASP A 192 -6.19 2.02 -28.26
N GLN A 193 -6.31 0.72 -28.49
CA GLN A 193 -5.40 -0.28 -27.93
C GLN A 193 -4.21 -0.64 -28.85
N PRO A 194 -3.05 -1.02 -28.29
CA PRO A 194 -2.74 -1.06 -26.86
C PRO A 194 -2.57 0.30 -26.21
N MET A 195 -2.88 0.36 -24.92
CA MET A 195 -2.67 1.54 -24.08
C MET A 195 -1.27 1.54 -23.47
N THR A 196 -0.71 2.72 -23.25
CA THR A 196 0.48 2.96 -22.42
C THR A 196 0.20 4.09 -21.44
N ARG A 197 1.04 4.28 -20.42
CA ARG A 197 0.94 5.46 -19.55
C ARG A 197 1.05 6.77 -20.34
N GLN A 198 1.96 6.81 -21.31
CA GLN A 198 2.14 7.98 -22.18
C GLN A 198 0.89 8.27 -23.02
N ASN A 199 0.34 7.27 -23.73
CA ASN A 199 -0.89 7.45 -24.50
C ASN A 199 -2.03 7.91 -23.58
N PHE A 200 -2.14 7.33 -22.38
CA PHE A 200 -3.14 7.75 -21.40
C PHE A 200 -2.98 9.23 -21.02
N GLU A 201 -1.78 9.67 -20.65
CA GLU A 201 -1.49 11.06 -20.24
C GLU A 201 -1.70 12.07 -21.38
N GLU A 202 -1.44 11.68 -22.63
CA GLU A 202 -1.59 12.55 -23.81
C GLU A 202 -3.04 12.73 -24.26
N ASN A 203 -3.88 11.71 -24.09
CA ASN A 203 -5.23 11.68 -24.65
C ASN A 203 -6.35 11.81 -23.61
N PHE A 204 -6.04 11.65 -22.32
CA PHE A 204 -7.04 11.62 -21.27
C PHE A 204 -6.67 12.54 -20.12
N GLU A 205 -7.47 13.58 -19.91
CA GLU A 205 -7.34 14.46 -18.76
C GLU A 205 -8.14 13.90 -17.57
N LEU A 206 -7.49 13.77 -16.42
CA LEU A 206 -8.14 13.38 -15.17
C LEU A 206 -8.89 14.58 -14.55
N GLY A 207 -9.84 15.16 -15.27
CA GLY A 207 -10.77 16.16 -14.74
C GLY A 207 -11.20 17.24 -15.73
N ASP A 208 -12.46 17.66 -15.57
CA ASP A 208 -13.01 19.01 -15.70
C ASP A 208 -14.23 19.10 -14.75
#